data_AF-A0A259CNF8-F1
#
_entry.id   AF-A0A259CNF8-F1
#
_cell.length_a   1.000
_cell.length_b   1.000
_cell.length_c   1.000
_cell.angle_alpha   90.00
_cell.angle_beta   90.00
_cell.angle_gamma   90.00
#
_symmetry.space_group_name_H-M   'P 1'
#
loop_
_entity.id
_entity.type
_entity.pdbx_description
1 polymer ?
#
loop_
_entity_poly.entity_id
_entity_poly.type
_entity_poly.pdbx_seq_one_letter_code
_entity_poly.pdbx_strand_id
1 'polypeptide(L)'
;SNAGMGFIMAMNPSALAGAPHSQIATVYAPPEAEAAILRGVSQTWPNITAIRIREAVDRVAEALSAIATATAWAAGGTLLTGFMVLIGAAAAGERARIMEAAILKTLGATRGRILTSFALRSALMGAAAGIVAVAAGGIAGWAVMTFVMESDYRFEPVSALGIVVGGILATLLAGLAFALRPLSVRPARTLRAQD
;
A
#
# COMPACT_ATOMS: atom_id res chain seq x y z
N SER A 1 -40.03 -5.87 -5.33
CA SER A 1 -41.44 -5.69 -5.73
C SER A 1 -41.46 -5.33 -7.20
N ASN A 2 -41.97 -6.22 -8.05
CA ASN A 2 -42.01 -6.08 -9.50
C ASN A 2 -43.32 -5.36 -9.89
N ALA A 3 -43.38 -4.04 -9.73
CA ALA A 3 -44.54 -3.24 -10.13
C ALA A 3 -44.37 -2.82 -11.59
N GLY A 4 -44.64 -3.74 -12.51
CA GLY A 4 -44.83 -3.43 -13.92
C GLY A 4 -46.11 -2.63 -14.11
N MET A 5 -46.00 -1.33 -14.39
CA MET A 5 -47.12 -0.56 -14.94
C MET A 5 -47.16 -0.80 -16.45
N GLY A 6 -48.06 -1.70 -16.87
CA GLY A 6 -48.32 -2.06 -18.26
C GLY A 6 -49.17 -1.05 -19.02
N PHE A 7 -48.65 0.16 -19.23
CA PHE A 7 -49.23 1.12 -20.18
C PHE A 7 -48.20 1.44 -21.26
N ILE A 8 -48.41 0.94 -22.47
CA ILE A 8 -47.65 1.36 -23.65
C ILE A 8 -48.25 2.69 -24.11
N MET A 9 -47.66 3.79 -23.66
CA MET A 9 -48.05 5.14 -24.09
C MET A 9 -47.37 5.45 -25.43
N ALA A 10 -48.09 5.29 -26.53
CA ALA A 10 -47.64 5.70 -27.86
C ALA A 10 -47.96 7.18 -28.07
N MET A 11 -46.93 8.03 -28.17
CA MET A 11 -47.08 9.48 -28.40
C MET A 11 -46.60 9.86 -29.80
N ASN A 12 -47.27 10.83 -30.41
CA ASN A 12 -46.86 11.39 -31.70
C ASN A 12 -45.50 12.13 -31.52
N PRO A 13 -44.47 11.89 -32.37
CA PRO A 13 -43.19 12.60 -32.30
C PRO A 13 -43.33 14.12 -32.29
N SER A 14 -44.34 14.67 -32.99
CA SER A 14 -44.66 16.09 -33.00
C SER A 14 -45.13 16.63 -31.64
N ALA A 15 -45.72 15.77 -30.80
CA ALA A 15 -46.14 16.11 -29.44
C ALA A 15 -44.97 16.10 -28.44
N LEU A 16 -43.90 15.35 -28.73
CA LEU A 16 -42.67 15.31 -27.94
C LEU A 16 -41.65 16.37 -28.35
N ALA A 17 -41.75 16.92 -29.56
CA ALA A 17 -40.85 17.95 -30.08
C ALA A 17 -40.91 19.29 -29.33
N GLY A 18 -42.01 19.56 -28.62
CA GLY A 18 -42.17 20.73 -27.75
C GLY A 18 -42.16 20.39 -26.25
N ALA A 19 -41.83 19.15 -25.88
CA ALA A 19 -41.81 18.74 -24.48
C ALA A 19 -40.69 19.50 -23.73
N PRO A 20 -40.90 19.89 -22.45
CA PRO A 20 -39.85 20.54 -21.68
C PRO A 20 -38.63 19.63 -21.55
N HIS A 21 -37.56 19.93 -22.29
CA HIS A 21 -36.30 19.21 -22.19
C HIS A 21 -35.47 19.78 -21.04
N SER A 22 -35.19 18.97 -20.03
CA SER A 22 -34.20 19.31 -19.01
C SER A 22 -32.81 18.93 -19.51
N GLN A 23 -31.90 19.90 -19.60
CA GLN A 23 -30.50 19.66 -19.92
C GLN A 23 -29.67 19.80 -18.65
N ILE A 24 -28.87 18.77 -18.34
CA ILE A 24 -27.96 18.76 -17.19
C ILE A 24 -26.55 18.93 -17.73
N ALA A 25 -25.83 19.93 -17.21
CA ALA A 25 -24.43 20.17 -17.52
C ALA A 25 -23.63 20.29 -16.22
N THR A 26 -22.51 19.60 -16.14
CA THR A 26 -21.55 19.70 -15.04
C THR A 26 -20.39 20.61 -15.46
N VAL A 27 -20.08 21.60 -14.63
CA VAL A 27 -18.98 22.53 -14.84
C VAL A 27 -18.02 22.41 -13.67
N TYR A 28 -16.76 22.13 -13.96
CA TYR A 28 -15.70 22.22 -12.96
C TYR A 28 -15.28 23.68 -12.81
N ALA A 29 -15.31 24.18 -11.58
CA ALA A 29 -14.86 25.52 -11.25
C ALA A 29 -13.94 25.51 -10.02
N PRO A 30 -12.85 26.30 -10.04
CA PRO A 30 -12.09 26.61 -8.83
C PRO A 30 -13.02 27.18 -7.74
N PRO A 31 -12.73 26.94 -6.45
CA PRO A 31 -13.57 27.40 -5.35
C PRO A 31 -13.86 28.90 -5.36
N GLU A 32 -12.88 29.72 -5.78
CA GLU A 32 -13.06 31.18 -5.81
C GLU A 32 -14.01 31.63 -6.92
N ALA A 33 -14.06 30.88 -8.03
CA ALA A 33 -14.87 31.20 -9.20
C ALA A 33 -16.32 30.68 -9.11
N GLU A 34 -16.56 29.65 -8.29
CA GLU A 34 -17.87 28.98 -8.17
C GLU A 34 -18.99 29.96 -7.80
N ALA A 35 -18.78 30.80 -6.79
CA ALA A 35 -19.79 31.77 -6.35
C ALA A 35 -20.08 32.84 -7.42
N ALA A 36 -19.07 33.23 -8.21
CA ALA A 36 -19.24 34.19 -9.30
C ALA A 36 -20.02 33.57 -10.48
N ILE A 37 -19.70 32.32 -10.84
CA ILE A 37 -20.39 31.57 -11.89
C ILE A 37 -21.85 31.33 -11.50
N LEU A 38 -22.11 30.87 -10.28
CA LEU A 38 -23.47 30.65 -9.77
C LEU A 38 -24.31 31.93 -9.83
N ARG A 39 -23.76 33.06 -9.37
CA ARG A 39 -24.44 34.36 -9.44
C ARG A 39 -24.69 34.81 -10.88
N GLY A 40 -23.71 34.68 -11.77
CA GLY A 40 -23.85 35.07 -13.18
C GLY A 40 -24.90 34.24 -13.93
N VAL A 41 -24.93 32.92 -13.67
CA VAL A 41 -25.92 32.01 -14.26
C VAL A 41 -27.32 32.30 -13.73
N SER A 42 -27.50 32.49 -12.43
CA SER A 42 -28.81 32.80 -11.85
C SER A 42 -29.34 34.18 -12.26
N GLN A 43 -28.47 35.16 -12.52
CA GLN A 43 -28.87 36.48 -13.01
C GLN A 43 -29.29 36.48 -14.49
N THR A 44 -28.58 35.71 -15.32
CA THR A 44 -28.81 35.67 -16.78
C THR A 44 -29.93 34.70 -17.15
N TRP A 45 -30.07 33.60 -16.41
CA TRP A 45 -31.03 32.54 -16.66
C TRP A 45 -31.68 32.08 -15.34
N PRO A 46 -32.75 32.75 -14.88
CA PRO A 46 -33.44 32.40 -13.63
C PRO A 46 -34.17 31.04 -13.68
N ASN A 47 -34.27 30.42 -14.86
CA ASN A 47 -34.80 29.08 -15.07
C ASN A 47 -33.76 27.95 -14.86
N ILE A 48 -32.50 28.28 -14.58
CA ILE A 48 -31.43 27.30 -14.33
C ILE A 48 -31.24 27.11 -12.82
N THR A 49 -31.50 25.89 -12.34
CA THR A 49 -31.18 25.50 -10.96
C THR A 49 -29.75 24.99 -10.90
N ALA A 50 -28.89 25.72 -10.19
CA ALA A 50 -27.52 25.28 -9.95
C ALA A 50 -27.42 24.48 -8.65
N ILE A 51 -26.89 23.26 -8.74
CA ILE A 51 -26.74 22.34 -7.60
C ILE A 51 -25.24 22.20 -7.30
N ARG A 52 -24.84 22.56 -6.09
CA ARG A 52 -23.46 22.36 -5.61
C ARG A 52 -23.30 20.91 -5.16
N ILE A 53 -22.33 20.21 -5.74
CA ILE A 53 -22.02 18.81 -5.42
C ILE A 53 -20.67 18.71 -4.68
N ARG A 54 -19.94 19.83 -4.53
CA ARG A 54 -18.63 19.87 -3.87
C ARG A 54 -18.67 19.27 -2.47
N GLU A 55 -19.62 19.70 -1.65
CA GLU A 55 -19.73 19.22 -0.27
C GLU A 55 -19.98 17.71 -0.21
N ALA A 56 -20.75 17.17 -1.17
CA ALA A 56 -20.97 15.72 -1.25
C ALA A 56 -19.68 14.98 -1.65
N VAL A 57 -18.91 15.51 -2.61
CA VAL A 57 -17.62 14.94 -3.02
C VAL A 57 -16.61 14.98 -1.88
N ASP A 58 -16.53 16.11 -1.16
CA ASP A 58 -15.61 16.27 -0.03
C ASP A 58 -15.92 15.27 1.08
N ARG A 59 -17.20 15.02 1.37
CA ARG A 59 -17.62 13.97 2.34
C ARG A 59 -17.20 12.57 1.91
N VAL A 60 -17.33 12.24 0.63
CA VAL A 60 -16.87 10.95 0.09
C VAL A 60 -15.35 10.85 0.19
N ALA A 61 -14.62 11.92 -0.15
CA ALA A 61 -13.17 11.96 -0.04
C ALA A 61 -12.68 11.81 1.42
N GLU A 62 -13.35 12.45 2.38
CA GLU A 62 -13.10 12.28 3.81
C GLU A 62 -13.28 10.81 4.26
N ALA A 63 -14.38 10.18 3.84
CA ALA A 63 -14.65 8.78 4.17
C ALA A 63 -13.58 7.83 3.58
N LEU A 64 -13.22 8.03 2.32
CA LEU A 64 -12.17 7.25 1.66
C LEU A 64 -10.81 7.45 2.34
N SER A 65 -10.47 8.68 2.73
CA SER A 65 -9.26 9.00 3.49
C SER A 65 -9.23 8.32 4.86
N ALA A 66 -10.36 8.29 5.57
CA ALA A 66 -10.47 7.62 6.85
C ALA A 66 -10.24 6.10 6.73
N ILE A 67 -10.82 5.47 5.69
CA ILE A 67 -10.59 4.05 5.38
C ILE A 67 -9.12 3.80 5.06
N ALA A 68 -8.52 4.61 4.17
CA ALA A 68 -7.11 4.49 3.81
C ALA A 68 -6.19 4.59 5.05
N THR A 69 -6.48 5.54 5.93
CA THR A 69 -5.73 5.75 7.18
C THR A 69 -5.90 4.56 8.14
N ALA A 70 -7.12 4.05 8.30
CA ALA A 70 -7.38 2.88 9.14
C ALA A 70 -6.64 1.63 8.62
N THR A 71 -6.66 1.40 7.31
CA THR A 71 -5.91 0.31 6.69
C THR A 71 -4.40 0.50 6.86
N ALA A 72 -3.89 1.73 6.77
CA ALA A 72 -2.48 2.03 7.03
C ALA A 72 -2.08 1.69 8.48
N TRP A 73 -2.92 2.00 9.46
CA TRP A 73 -2.70 1.60 10.85
C TRP A 73 -2.71 0.07 11.05
N ALA A 74 -3.65 -0.63 10.40
CA ALA A 74 -3.69 -2.09 10.42
C ALA A 74 -2.41 -2.70 9.82
N ALA A 75 -1.96 -2.18 8.68
CA ALA A 75 -0.69 -2.56 8.05
C ALA A 75 0.52 -2.22 8.94
N GLY A 76 0.49 -1.09 9.65
CA GLY A 76 1.51 -0.73 10.63
C GLY A 76 1.58 -1.75 11.78
N GLY A 77 0.43 -2.21 12.27
CA GLY A 77 0.35 -3.26 13.29
C GLY A 77 0.97 -4.58 12.81
N THR A 78 0.66 -5.02 11.59
CA THR A 78 1.24 -6.25 11.03
C THR A 78 2.74 -6.12 10.78
N LEU A 79 3.21 -4.95 10.33
CA LEU A 79 4.64 -4.66 10.21
C LEU A 79 5.35 -4.77 11.56
N LEU A 80 4.79 -4.21 12.63
CA LEU A 80 5.36 -4.30 13.98
C LEU A 80 5.50 -5.76 14.44
N THR A 81 4.48 -6.57 14.22
CA THR A 81 4.54 -8.01 14.49
C THR A 81 5.62 -8.69 13.64
N GLY A 82 5.71 -8.35 12.35
CA GLY A 82 6.77 -8.83 11.46
C GLY A 82 8.17 -8.49 11.96
N PHE A 83 8.38 -7.27 12.47
CA PHE A 83 9.64 -6.87 13.10
C PHE A 83 9.98 -7.72 14.34
N MET A 84 9.01 -7.99 15.22
CA MET A 84 9.23 -8.88 16.36
C MET A 84 9.65 -10.29 15.91
N VAL A 85 9.00 -10.82 14.86
CA VAL A 85 9.35 -12.13 14.28
C VAL A 85 10.75 -12.11 13.69
N LEU A 86 11.13 -11.05 12.96
CA LEU A 86 12.48 -10.89 12.41
C LEU A 86 13.55 -10.88 13.50
N ILE A 87 13.31 -10.16 14.60
CA ILE A 87 14.22 -10.13 15.76
C ILE A 87 14.35 -11.53 16.37
N GLY A 88 13.24 -12.24 16.58
CA GLY A 88 13.24 -13.59 17.11
C GLY A 88 13.99 -14.59 16.22
N ALA A 89 13.77 -14.51 14.90
CA ALA A 89 14.46 -15.35 13.92
C ALA A 89 15.97 -15.05 13.86
N ALA A 90 16.35 -13.77 13.94
CA ALA A 90 17.76 -13.36 14.00
C ALA A 90 18.44 -13.89 15.27
N ALA A 91 17.79 -13.76 16.43
CA ALA A 91 18.32 -14.25 17.71
C ALA A 91 18.50 -15.78 17.73
N ALA A 92 17.55 -16.53 17.16
CA ALA A 92 17.64 -17.99 17.07
C ALA A 92 18.79 -18.46 16.16
N GLY A 93 19.05 -17.74 15.06
CA GLY A 93 20.08 -18.10 14.08
C GLY A 93 21.52 -17.77 14.52
N GLU A 94 21.71 -17.07 15.63
CA GLU A 94 23.02 -16.51 16.01
C GLU A 94 24.07 -17.59 16.26
N ARG A 95 23.74 -18.66 16.99
CA ARG A 95 24.68 -19.74 17.31
C ARG A 95 25.21 -20.45 16.06
N ALA A 96 24.33 -20.68 15.08
CA ALA A 96 24.71 -21.30 13.80
C ALA A 96 25.66 -20.39 13.00
N ARG A 97 25.37 -19.07 12.97
CA ARG A 97 26.22 -18.07 12.29
C ARG A 97 27.61 -17.94 12.93
N ILE A 98 27.72 -18.03 14.25
CA ILE A 98 29.01 -18.02 14.96
C ILE A 98 29.86 -19.21 14.52
N MET A 99 29.28 -20.41 14.45
CA MET A 99 30.01 -21.62 14.05
C MET A 99 30.46 -21.54 12.58
N GLU A 100 29.59 -21.09 11.68
CA GLU A 100 29.91 -20.86 10.27
C GLU A 100 31.04 -19.82 10.11
N ALA A 101 30.98 -18.71 10.85
CA ALA A 101 32.03 -17.70 10.85
C ALA A 101 33.36 -18.21 11.43
N ALA A 102 33.32 -19.09 12.43
CA ALA A 102 34.53 -19.71 12.99
C ALA A 102 35.21 -20.62 11.97
N ILE A 103 34.44 -21.48 11.28
CA ILE A 103 34.95 -22.36 10.21
C ILE A 103 35.51 -21.53 9.05
N LEU A 104 34.84 -20.45 8.64
CA LEU A 104 35.35 -19.58 7.58
C LEU A 104 36.64 -18.87 7.99
N LYS A 105 36.78 -18.46 9.25
CA LYS A 105 38.02 -17.87 9.76
C LYS A 105 39.17 -18.88 9.83
N THR A 106 38.93 -20.14 10.19
CA THR A 106 39.99 -21.16 10.18
C THR A 106 40.47 -21.48 8.77
N LEU A 107 39.61 -21.30 7.76
CA LEU A 107 39.97 -21.37 6.34
C LEU A 107 40.64 -20.09 5.80
N GLY A 108 40.92 -19.09 6.64
CA GLY A 108 41.61 -17.85 6.26
C GLY A 108 40.72 -16.75 5.69
N ALA A 109 39.39 -16.85 5.81
CA ALA A 109 38.50 -15.79 5.33
C ALA A 109 38.63 -14.51 6.18
N THR A 110 38.77 -13.38 5.51
CA THR A 110 38.78 -12.06 6.16
C THR A 110 37.38 -11.68 6.66
N ARG A 111 37.30 -10.83 7.69
CA ARG A 111 36.01 -10.37 8.27
C ARG A 111 35.08 -9.76 7.21
N GLY A 112 35.63 -9.04 6.24
CA GLY A 112 34.87 -8.44 5.14
C GLY A 112 34.19 -9.47 4.25
N ARG A 113 34.89 -10.55 3.86
CA ARG A 113 34.33 -11.63 3.02
C ARG A 113 33.18 -12.37 3.70
N ILE A 114 33.29 -12.59 5.01
CA ILE A 114 32.23 -13.23 5.80
C ILE A 114 30.99 -12.33 5.84
N LEU A 115 31.18 -11.03 6.07
CA LEU A 115 30.08 -10.07 6.14
C LEU A 115 29.37 -9.90 4.79
N THR A 116 30.13 -9.84 3.69
CA THR A 116 29.56 -9.75 2.33
C THR A 116 28.79 -11.00 1.96
N SER A 117 29.26 -12.20 2.37
CA SER A 117 28.53 -13.45 2.12
C SER A 117 27.18 -13.47 2.83
N PHE A 118 27.15 -13.10 4.12
CA PHE A 118 25.91 -13.00 4.88
C PHE A 118 24.97 -11.93 4.32
N ALA A 119 25.50 -10.75 3.97
CA ALA A 119 24.73 -9.69 3.35
C ALA A 119 24.09 -10.14 2.03
N LEU A 120 24.85 -10.81 1.17
CA LEU A 120 24.36 -11.31 -0.12
C LEU A 120 23.28 -12.38 0.08
N ARG A 121 23.48 -13.33 0.99
CA ARG A 121 22.47 -14.35 1.30
C ARG A 121 21.17 -13.73 1.80
N SER A 122 21.27 -12.75 2.71
CA SER A 122 20.09 -12.02 3.21
C SER A 122 19.42 -11.20 2.10
N ALA A 123 20.20 -10.56 1.22
CA ALA A 123 19.66 -9.82 0.09
C ALA A 123 18.92 -10.73 -0.91
N LEU A 124 19.49 -11.90 -1.23
CA LEU A 124 18.86 -12.86 -2.13
C LEU A 124 17.57 -13.46 -1.55
N MET A 125 17.60 -13.88 -0.28
CA MET A 125 16.39 -14.37 0.40
C MET A 125 15.31 -13.28 0.48
N GLY A 126 15.71 -12.05 0.81
CA GLY A 126 14.79 -10.93 0.90
C GLY A 126 14.22 -10.52 -0.46
N ALA A 127 15.02 -10.56 -1.54
CA ALA A 127 14.55 -10.31 -2.89
C ALA A 127 13.55 -11.38 -3.35
N ALA A 128 13.84 -12.66 -3.10
CA ALA A 128 12.90 -13.75 -3.40
C ALA A 128 11.57 -13.58 -2.66
N ALA A 129 11.62 -13.28 -1.35
CA ALA A 129 10.42 -13.00 -0.56
C ALA A 129 9.68 -11.75 -1.07
N GLY A 130 10.40 -10.71 -1.48
CA GLY A 130 9.85 -9.49 -2.05
C GLY A 130 9.09 -9.73 -3.34
N ILE A 131 9.61 -10.57 -4.25
CA ILE A 131 8.91 -10.96 -5.48
C ILE A 131 7.57 -11.63 -5.14
N VAL A 132 7.57 -12.57 -4.20
CA VAL A 132 6.35 -13.25 -3.76
C VAL A 132 5.37 -12.26 -3.13
N ALA A 133 5.86 -11.35 -2.29
CA ALA A 133 5.02 -10.34 -1.64
C ALA A 133 4.39 -9.38 -2.65
N VAL A 134 5.14 -8.90 -3.65
CA VAL A 134 4.64 -8.02 -4.71
C VAL A 134 3.63 -8.75 -5.59
N ALA A 135 3.91 -10.01 -5.97
CA ALA A 135 2.99 -10.80 -6.77
C ALA A 135 1.67 -11.06 -6.01
N ALA A 136 1.76 -11.54 -4.76
CA ALA A 136 0.59 -11.82 -3.93
C ALA A 136 -0.21 -10.55 -3.61
N GLY A 137 0.47 -9.46 -3.21
CA GLY A 137 -0.17 -8.17 -2.93
C GLY A 137 -0.77 -7.52 -4.17
N GLY A 138 -0.09 -7.65 -5.32
CA GLY A 138 -0.59 -7.17 -6.60
C GLY A 138 -1.85 -7.92 -7.05
N ILE A 139 -1.85 -9.26 -6.98
CA ILE A 139 -3.02 -10.09 -7.29
C ILE A 139 -4.17 -9.79 -6.31
N ALA A 140 -3.89 -9.68 -5.01
CA ALA A 140 -4.90 -9.35 -4.01
C ALA A 140 -5.50 -7.95 -4.25
N GLY A 141 -4.67 -6.95 -4.51
CA GLY A 141 -5.11 -5.59 -4.83
C GLY A 141 -5.93 -5.53 -6.12
N TRP A 142 -5.50 -6.24 -7.16
CA TRP A 142 -6.24 -6.37 -8.41
C TRP A 142 -7.61 -7.04 -8.21
N ALA A 143 -7.66 -8.13 -7.45
CA ALA A 143 -8.89 -8.85 -7.17
C ALA A 143 -9.87 -7.99 -6.36
N VAL A 144 -9.42 -7.29 -5.31
CA VAL A 144 -10.28 -6.41 -4.52
C VAL A 144 -10.80 -5.25 -5.37
N MET A 145 -9.92 -4.61 -6.17
CA MET A 145 -10.34 -3.47 -6.98
C MET A 145 -11.35 -3.88 -8.06
N THR A 146 -11.14 -5.03 -8.69
CA THR A 146 -12.00 -5.52 -9.79
C THR A 146 -13.31 -6.11 -9.28
N PHE A 147 -13.28 -6.96 -8.26
CA PHE A 147 -14.46 -7.73 -7.81
C PHE A 147 -15.26 -7.05 -6.69
N VAL A 148 -14.65 -6.20 -5.88
CA VAL A 148 -15.31 -5.57 -4.73
C VAL A 148 -15.60 -4.10 -4.98
N MET A 149 -14.66 -3.38 -5.59
CA MET A 149 -14.76 -1.93 -5.80
C MET A 149 -15.26 -1.55 -7.20
N GLU A 150 -15.34 -2.50 -8.14
CA GLU A 150 -15.72 -2.28 -9.54
C GLU A 150 -14.99 -1.09 -10.20
N SER A 151 -13.71 -0.92 -9.87
CA SER A 151 -12.89 0.23 -10.28
C SER A 151 -11.63 -0.21 -11.03
N ASP A 152 -11.02 0.70 -11.78
CA ASP A 152 -9.76 0.46 -12.46
C ASP A 152 -8.62 0.24 -11.46
N TYR A 153 -7.89 -0.86 -11.63
CA TYR A 153 -6.67 -1.14 -10.87
C TYR A 153 -5.46 -0.48 -11.53
N ARG A 154 -4.74 0.35 -10.77
CA ARG A 154 -3.43 0.89 -11.18
C ARG A 154 -2.36 0.40 -10.22
N PHE A 155 -1.43 -0.38 -10.76
CA PHE A 155 -0.27 -0.83 -10.00
C PHE A 155 0.73 0.32 -9.81
N GLU A 156 1.12 0.60 -8.56
CA GLU A 156 2.10 1.64 -8.21
C GLU A 156 3.47 1.01 -7.89
N PRO A 157 4.38 0.92 -8.87
CA PRO A 157 5.64 0.17 -8.72
C PRO A 157 6.62 0.83 -7.75
N VAL A 158 6.57 2.16 -7.59
CA VAL A 158 7.52 2.89 -6.74
C VAL A 158 7.33 2.51 -5.28
N SER A 159 6.08 2.50 -4.80
CA SER A 159 5.74 2.10 -3.43
C SER A 159 6.05 0.63 -3.18
N ALA A 160 5.74 -0.25 -4.14
CA ALA A 160 6.03 -1.68 -4.04
C ALA A 160 7.54 -1.93 -3.90
N LEU A 161 8.36 -1.28 -4.73
CA LEU A 161 9.81 -1.40 -4.67
C LEU A 161 10.36 -0.84 -3.36
N GLY A 162 9.82 0.29 -2.88
CA GLY A 162 10.18 0.88 -1.59
C GLY A 162 9.94 -0.08 -0.41
N ILE A 163 8.81 -0.78 -0.39
CA ILE A 163 8.48 -1.76 0.65
C ILE A 163 9.44 -2.96 0.60
N VAL A 164 9.73 -3.50 -0.59
CA VAL A 164 10.65 -4.63 -0.76
C VAL A 164 12.06 -4.25 -0.31
N VAL A 165 12.57 -3.11 -0.78
CA VAL A 165 13.91 -2.62 -0.40
C VAL A 165 13.97 -2.35 1.10
N GLY A 166 12.94 -1.73 1.67
CA GLY A 166 12.82 -1.51 3.12
C GLY A 166 12.86 -2.82 3.91
N GLY A 167 12.14 -3.86 3.47
CA GLY A 167 12.14 -5.18 4.11
C GLY A 167 13.48 -5.91 4.01
N ILE A 168 14.15 -5.82 2.85
CA ILE A 168 15.51 -6.36 2.67
C ILE A 168 16.48 -5.66 3.63
N LEU A 169 16.44 -4.32 3.69
CA LEU A 169 17.29 -3.55 4.59
C LEU A 169 16.99 -3.88 6.05
N ALA A 170 15.73 -3.98 6.45
CA ALA A 170 15.35 -4.36 7.81
C ALA A 170 15.91 -5.75 8.20
N THR A 171 15.79 -6.73 7.30
CA THR A 171 16.29 -8.09 7.51
C THR A 171 17.82 -8.11 7.60
N LEU A 172 18.49 -7.36 6.73
CA LEU A 172 19.94 -7.25 6.68
C LEU A 172 20.48 -6.55 7.94
N LEU A 173 19.85 -5.44 8.36
CA LEU A 173 20.22 -4.72 9.58
C LEU A 173 19.97 -5.56 10.83
N ALA A 174 18.85 -6.28 10.91
CA ALA A 174 18.61 -7.21 12.00
C ALA A 174 19.68 -8.31 12.03
N GLY A 175 19.97 -8.95 10.90
CA GLY A 175 21.01 -9.97 10.80
C GLY A 175 22.41 -9.47 11.18
N LEU A 176 22.78 -8.26 10.76
CA LEU A 176 24.08 -7.64 11.08
C LEU A 176 24.16 -7.18 12.53
N ALA A 177 23.12 -6.54 13.07
CA ALA A 177 23.10 -6.07 14.45
C ALA A 177 23.22 -7.24 15.45
N PHE A 178 22.57 -8.37 15.15
CA PHE A 178 22.71 -9.58 15.96
C PHE A 178 24.08 -10.24 15.75
N ALA A 179 24.63 -10.31 14.54
CA ALA A 179 25.97 -10.84 14.29
C ALA A 179 27.11 -10.01 14.92
N LEU A 180 26.92 -8.69 15.07
CA LEU A 180 27.88 -7.79 15.71
C LEU A 180 27.98 -8.02 17.22
N ARG A 181 26.89 -8.46 17.88
CA ARG A 181 26.92 -8.74 19.33
C ARG A 181 27.92 -9.86 19.65
N PRO A 182 27.94 -11.03 18.99
CA PRO A 182 28.94 -12.06 19.27
C PRO A 182 30.35 -11.76 18.78
N LEU A 183 30.52 -10.86 17.80
CA LEU A 183 31.83 -10.32 17.45
C LEU A 183 32.40 -9.37 18.51
N SER A 184 31.55 -8.76 19.34
CA SER A 184 31.94 -7.89 20.46
C SER A 184 32.21 -8.66 21.76
N VAL A 185 31.78 -9.92 21.88
CA VAL A 185 32.09 -10.76 23.03
C VAL A 185 33.50 -11.34 22.84
N ARG A 186 34.43 -10.91 23.71
CA ARG A 186 35.81 -11.39 23.73
C ARG A 186 35.84 -12.94 23.80
N PRO A 187 36.63 -13.64 22.95
CA PRO A 187 36.62 -15.10 22.77
C PRO A 187 37.02 -15.94 24.00
N ALA A 188 37.24 -15.34 25.17
CA ALA A 188 37.80 -16.03 26.33
C ALA A 188 36.72 -16.64 27.27
N ARG A 189 35.43 -16.35 27.06
CA ARG A 189 34.35 -16.79 27.98
C ARG A 189 33.48 -17.93 27.47
N THR A 190 33.45 -18.21 26.17
CA THR A 190 32.61 -19.29 25.61
C THR A 190 33.22 -20.68 25.69
N LEU A 191 34.54 -20.79 25.94
CA LEU A 191 35.23 -22.06 26.20
C LEU A 191 35.21 -22.48 27.69
N ARG A 192 34.74 -21.62 28.60
CA ARG A 192 34.68 -21.88 30.06
C ARG A 192 33.27 -22.17 30.58
N ALA A 193 32.28 -22.24 29.69
CA ALA A 193 30.89 -22.59 29.99
C ALA A 193 30.52 -23.99 29.47
N GLN A 194 31.52 -24.77 29.05
CA GLN A 194 31.39 -26.19 28.70
C GLN A 194 32.14 -27.12 29.67
N ASP A 195 32.61 -26.59 30.80
CA ASP A 195 32.93 -27.39 31.99
C ASP A 195 31.78 -27.26 33.01
#